data_AF-A0A0C9Z4R6-F1
#
_entry.id   AF-A0A0C9Z4R6-F1
#
_cell.length_a   1.000
_cell.length_b   1.000
_cell.length_c   1.000
_cell.angle_alpha   90.00
_cell.angle_beta   90.00
_cell.angle_gamma   90.00
#
_symmetry.space_group_name_H-M   'P 1'
#
loop_
_entity.id
_entity.type
_entity.pdbx_description
1 polymer ?
#
loop_
_entity_poly.entity_id
_entity_poly.type
_entity_poly.pdbx_seq_one_letter_code
_entity_poly.pdbx_strand_id
1 'polypeptide(L)'
;MNLPRHQLHWDEVVEYTFLSEFDLLRDSQQDVSQQPWTMPAARLMMDWYFKKCHALEEVQHLNVEICCFITYVQDEDRYLRRCEEQLRATHGPLAHQISIRRNVHGRFDTLHLKHLYNISQLHGFNGMLTPGISALKATGDSGTMPSVTVPMQLASPPLPQPSNLDPQATNTVDELEEEEDIEENVVRVGCALQDVVHLTMDIEHTSGEE
;
A
#
# COMPACT_ATOMS: atom_id res chain seq x y z
N MET A 1 -49.44 58.57 -6.52
CA MET A 1 -50.09 57.26 -6.73
C MET A 1 -49.13 56.19 -6.23
N ASN A 2 -49.43 55.60 -5.08
CA ASN A 2 -48.59 54.57 -4.45
C ASN A 2 -49.11 53.20 -4.93
N LEU A 3 -48.29 52.44 -5.66
CA LEU A 3 -48.66 51.07 -6.06
C LEU A 3 -48.53 50.15 -4.82
N PRO A 4 -49.50 49.26 -4.56
CA PRO A 4 -49.41 48.32 -3.45
C PRO A 4 -48.21 47.38 -3.65
N ARG A 5 -47.31 47.32 -2.66
CA ARG A 5 -46.16 46.41 -2.68
C ARG A 5 -46.66 44.98 -2.52
N HIS A 6 -46.36 44.12 -3.49
CA HIS A 6 -46.59 42.68 -3.37
C HIS A 6 -45.68 42.12 -2.28
N GLN A 7 -46.25 41.40 -1.31
CA GLN A 7 -45.47 40.72 -0.28
C GLN A 7 -44.97 39.39 -0.86
N LEU A 8 -43.66 39.28 -1.05
CA LEU A 8 -43.04 38.05 -1.50
C LEU A 8 -43.15 36.98 -0.40
N HIS A 9 -43.60 35.79 -0.79
CA HIS A 9 -43.60 34.63 0.09
C HIS A 9 -42.20 34.00 0.12
N TRP A 10 -41.85 33.30 1.20
CA TRP A 10 -40.53 32.66 1.34
C TRP A 10 -40.22 31.68 0.19
N ASP A 11 -41.23 30.98 -0.32
CA ASP A 11 -41.06 30.05 -1.44
C ASP A 11 -40.63 30.77 -2.73
N GLU A 12 -41.19 31.96 -3.00
CA GLU A 12 -40.81 32.78 -4.15
C GLU A 12 -39.39 33.32 -4.00
N VAL A 13 -38.98 33.68 -2.78
CA VAL A 13 -37.59 34.11 -2.51
C VAL A 13 -36.62 32.98 -2.81
N VAL A 14 -36.93 31.74 -2.41
CA VAL A 14 -36.09 30.56 -2.70
C VAL A 14 -36.02 30.31 -4.21
N GLU A 15 -37.15 30.37 -4.91
CA GLU A 15 -37.20 30.18 -6.36
C GLU A 15 -36.40 31.26 -7.12
N TYR A 16 -36.51 32.53 -6.70
CA TYR A 16 -35.71 33.61 -7.28
C TYR A 16 -34.23 33.51 -6.97
N THR A 17 -33.84 33.03 -5.78
CA THR A 17 -32.42 32.79 -5.48
C THR A 17 -31.85 31.69 -6.37
N PHE A 18 -32.60 30.61 -6.60
CA PHE A 18 -32.21 29.54 -7.51
C PHE A 18 -32.04 30.06 -8.93
N LEU A 19 -33.02 30.80 -9.46
CA LEU A 19 -32.93 31.39 -10.81
C LEU A 19 -31.77 32.40 -10.94
N SER A 20 -31.51 33.20 -9.89
CA SER A 20 -30.40 34.15 -9.88
C SER A 20 -29.02 33.48 -9.88
N GLU A 21 -28.91 32.26 -9.34
CA GLU A 21 -27.66 31.49 -9.32
C GLU A 21 -27.28 31.02 -10.74
N PHE A 22 -28.26 30.77 -11.62
CA PHE A 22 -28.03 30.48 -13.04
C PHE A 22 -27.82 31.74 -13.88
N ASP A 23 -28.53 32.83 -13.57
CA ASP A 23 -28.33 34.11 -14.27
C ASP A 23 -26.97 34.74 -13.94
N LEU A 24 -26.39 34.49 -12.75
CA LEU A 24 -25.01 34.86 -12.40
C LEU A 24 -23.97 34.21 -13.36
N LEU A 25 -24.28 33.01 -13.86
CA LEU A 25 -23.48 32.32 -14.88
C LEU A 25 -23.80 32.79 -16.31
N ARG A 26 -24.91 33.51 -16.51
CA ARG A 26 -25.34 34.02 -17.81
C ARG A 26 -24.61 35.31 -18.19
N ASP A 27 -24.40 36.22 -17.24
CA ASP A 27 -23.68 37.48 -17.47
C ASP A 27 -22.14 37.29 -17.56
N SER A 28 -21.64 36.11 -17.21
CA SER A 28 -20.24 35.69 -17.37
C SER A 28 -20.01 34.77 -18.58
N GLN A 29 -21.00 34.61 -19.48
CA GLN A 29 -20.90 33.79 -20.70
C GLN A 29 -19.89 34.37 -21.71
N GLN A 30 -18.60 34.21 -21.42
CA GLN A 30 -17.74 33.72 -22.48
C GLN A 30 -18.23 32.33 -22.83
N ASP A 31 -18.74 32.16 -24.05
CA ASP A 31 -19.15 30.87 -24.56
C ASP A 31 -17.96 29.91 -24.50
N VAL A 32 -17.90 29.13 -23.42
CA VAL A 32 -16.83 28.17 -23.20
C VAL A 32 -16.97 26.98 -24.15
N SER A 33 -18.14 26.77 -24.77
CA SER A 33 -18.36 25.68 -25.71
C SER A 33 -17.47 25.78 -26.94
N GLN A 34 -17.00 26.98 -27.29
CA GLN A 34 -16.07 27.24 -28.39
C GLN A 34 -14.59 27.10 -27.98
N GLN A 35 -14.31 26.82 -26.71
CA GLN A 35 -12.94 26.74 -26.25
C GLN A 35 -12.30 25.44 -26.72
N PRO A 36 -11.02 25.42 -27.12
CA PRO A 36 -10.38 24.22 -27.65
C PRO A 36 -10.48 23.00 -26.72
N TRP A 37 -10.51 23.19 -25.40
CA TRP A 37 -10.62 22.12 -24.39
C TRP A 37 -12.03 21.52 -24.20
N THR A 38 -13.07 22.08 -24.83
CA THR A 38 -14.41 21.45 -24.84
C THR A 38 -14.57 20.41 -25.92
N MET A 39 -13.70 20.42 -26.94
CA MET A 39 -13.69 19.41 -27.99
C MET A 39 -13.33 18.02 -27.41
N PRO A 40 -14.13 16.97 -27.65
CA PRO A 40 -13.85 15.62 -27.13
C PRO A 40 -12.45 15.11 -27.50
N ALA A 41 -12.01 15.35 -28.74
CA ALA A 41 -10.67 14.98 -29.19
C ALA A 41 -9.57 15.71 -28.40
N ALA A 42 -9.74 17.00 -28.10
CA ALA A 42 -8.78 17.76 -27.32
C ALA A 42 -8.71 17.27 -25.86
N ARG A 43 -9.84 16.87 -25.27
CA ARG A 43 -9.89 16.25 -23.93
C ARG A 43 -9.13 14.94 -23.87
N LEU A 44 -9.37 14.05 -24.83
CA LEU A 44 -8.64 12.78 -24.94
C LEU A 44 -7.13 13.02 -25.09
N MET A 45 -6.73 13.97 -25.93
CA MET A 45 -5.32 14.33 -26.10
C MET A 45 -4.70 14.91 -24.82
N MET A 46 -5.43 15.76 -24.10
CA MET A 46 -4.99 16.27 -22.80
C MET A 46 -4.86 15.14 -21.77
N ASP A 47 -5.83 14.24 -21.69
CA ASP A 47 -5.77 13.09 -20.77
C ASP A 47 -4.53 12.22 -21.05
N TRP A 48 -4.23 11.94 -22.32
CA TRP A 48 -3.02 11.21 -22.71
C TRP A 48 -1.74 11.96 -22.34
N TYR A 49 -1.72 13.27 -22.59
CA TYR A 49 -0.59 14.13 -22.24
C TYR A 49 -0.34 14.11 -20.72
N PHE A 50 -1.37 14.33 -19.91
CA PHE A 50 -1.22 14.34 -18.44
C PHE A 50 -0.92 12.96 -17.88
N LYS A 51 -1.51 11.89 -18.42
CA LYS A 51 -1.12 10.51 -18.04
C LYS A 51 0.37 10.26 -18.28
N LYS A 52 0.90 10.73 -19.42
CA LYS A 52 2.34 10.63 -19.70
C LYS A 52 3.17 11.47 -18.73
N CYS A 53 2.76 12.70 -18.43
CA CYS A 53 3.44 13.55 -17.45
C CYS A 53 3.47 12.89 -16.06
N HIS A 54 2.32 12.43 -15.58
CA HIS A 54 2.21 11.75 -14.29
C HIS A 54 2.99 10.44 -14.25
N ALA A 55 3.02 9.66 -15.34
CA ALA A 55 3.85 8.45 -15.38
C ALA A 55 5.35 8.76 -15.19
N LEU A 56 5.84 9.87 -15.75
CA LEU A 56 7.23 10.30 -15.58
C LEU A 56 7.52 10.80 -14.15
N GLU A 57 6.57 11.49 -13.53
CA GLU A 57 6.65 11.91 -12.13
C GLU A 57 6.64 10.69 -11.19
N GLU A 58 5.73 9.75 -11.45
CA GLU A 58 5.55 8.56 -10.63
C GLU A 58 6.80 7.67 -10.64
N VAL A 59 7.49 7.53 -11.78
CA VAL A 59 8.80 6.85 -11.81
C VAL A 59 9.80 7.47 -10.83
N GLN A 60 9.82 8.80 -10.69
CA GLN A 60 10.71 9.47 -9.74
C GLN A 60 10.29 9.23 -8.30
N HIS A 61 8.99 9.26 -8.01
CA HIS A 61 8.45 8.97 -6.68
C HIS A 61 8.72 7.53 -6.26
N LEU A 62 8.48 6.57 -7.15
CA LEU A 62 8.71 5.16 -6.90
C LEU A 62 10.18 4.88 -6.56
N ASN A 63 11.15 5.58 -7.16
CA ASN A 63 12.56 5.40 -6.77
C ASN A 63 12.83 5.75 -5.30
N VAL A 64 12.17 6.79 -4.80
CA VAL A 64 12.27 7.18 -3.38
C VAL A 64 11.58 6.14 -2.52
N GLU A 65 10.39 5.71 -2.91
CA GLU A 65 9.60 4.72 -2.18
C GLU A 65 10.30 3.35 -2.11
N ILE A 66 10.94 2.90 -3.20
CA ILE A 66 11.76 1.68 -3.23
C ILE A 66 12.90 1.77 -2.21
N CYS A 67 13.64 2.89 -2.19
CA CYS A 67 14.70 3.11 -1.20
C CYS A 67 14.14 3.07 0.23
N CYS A 68 13.01 3.75 0.48
CA CYS A 68 12.35 3.79 1.77
C CYS A 68 11.88 2.41 2.21
N PHE A 69 11.28 1.62 1.31
CA PHE A 69 10.82 0.27 1.59
C PHE A 69 11.97 -0.67 1.95
N ILE A 70 13.08 -0.63 1.20
CA ILE A 70 14.28 -1.42 1.52
C ILE A 70 14.83 -1.05 2.91
N THR A 71 14.86 0.25 3.22
CA THR A 71 15.26 0.75 4.54
C THR A 71 14.35 0.21 5.63
N TYR A 72 13.04 0.27 5.42
CA TYR A 72 12.03 -0.23 6.34
C TYR A 72 12.21 -1.73 6.62
N VAL A 73 12.34 -2.56 5.58
CA VAL A 73 12.56 -4.02 5.72
C VAL A 73 13.79 -4.31 6.59
N GLN A 74 14.89 -3.61 6.35
CA GLN A 74 16.11 -3.80 7.12
C GLN A 74 15.98 -3.34 8.57
N ASP A 75 15.34 -2.20 8.80
CA ASP A 75 15.17 -1.66 10.13
C ASP A 75 14.18 -2.51 10.96
N GLU A 76 13.08 -2.97 10.36
CA GLU A 76 12.10 -3.84 10.99
C GLU A 76 12.71 -5.18 11.41
N ASP A 77 13.44 -5.83 10.51
CA ASP A 77 14.12 -7.09 10.82
C ASP A 77 15.13 -6.91 11.97
N ARG A 78 15.92 -5.84 11.93
CA ARG A 78 16.88 -5.49 12.99
C ARG A 78 16.19 -5.20 14.32
N TYR A 79 15.04 -4.52 14.28
CA TYR A 79 14.22 -4.21 15.44
C TYR A 79 13.68 -5.49 16.08
N LEU A 80 13.07 -6.37 15.29
CA LEU A 80 12.50 -7.64 15.77
C LEU A 80 13.56 -8.57 16.35
N ARG A 81 14.76 -8.64 15.76
CA ARG A 81 15.89 -9.41 16.34
C ARG A 81 16.27 -8.90 17.72
N ARG A 82 16.40 -7.58 17.88
CA ARG A 82 16.73 -6.99 19.18
C ARG A 82 15.63 -7.19 20.22
N CYS A 83 14.36 -7.09 19.81
CA CYS A 83 13.23 -7.41 20.67
C CYS A 83 13.29 -8.87 21.16
N GLU A 84 13.58 -9.81 20.26
CA GLU A 84 13.77 -11.21 20.63
C GLU A 84 14.92 -11.40 21.63
N GLU A 85 16.08 -10.77 21.37
CA GLU A 85 17.25 -10.86 22.26
C GLU A 85 16.96 -10.34 23.67
N GLN A 86 16.28 -9.18 23.78
CA GLN A 86 15.87 -8.61 25.07
C GLN A 86 14.87 -9.52 25.82
N LEU A 87 13.94 -10.13 25.08
CA LEU A 87 12.91 -10.98 25.66
C LEU A 87 13.38 -12.40 25.95
N ARG A 88 14.44 -12.89 25.30
CA ARG A 88 14.93 -14.26 25.52
C ARG A 88 15.33 -14.49 26.98
N ALA A 89 15.86 -13.48 27.66
CA ALA A 89 16.20 -13.54 29.08
C ALA A 89 15.01 -13.31 30.02
N THR A 90 13.99 -12.57 29.59
CA THR A 90 12.91 -12.09 30.47
C THR A 90 11.62 -12.89 30.32
N HIS A 91 11.26 -13.29 29.09
CA HIS A 91 10.00 -13.96 28.77
C HIS A 91 10.11 -14.79 27.47
N GLY A 92 10.57 -16.04 27.62
CA GLY A 92 10.81 -16.99 26.52
C GLY A 92 9.63 -17.21 25.55
N PRO A 93 8.37 -17.39 26.02
CA PRO A 93 7.23 -17.59 25.12
C PRO A 93 6.96 -16.40 24.18
N LEU A 94 7.18 -15.17 24.66
CA LEU A 94 6.98 -13.96 23.85
C LEU A 94 8.13 -13.78 22.84
N ALA A 95 9.36 -14.11 23.24
CA ALA A 95 10.49 -14.17 22.31
C ALA A 95 10.23 -15.19 21.19
N HIS A 96 9.67 -16.36 21.51
CA HIS A 96 9.29 -17.37 20.53
C HIS A 96 8.22 -16.86 19.55
N GLN A 97 7.17 -16.20 20.04
CA GLN A 97 6.14 -15.59 19.20
C GLN A 97 6.71 -14.51 18.26
N ILE A 98 7.61 -13.66 18.75
CA ILE A 98 8.31 -12.68 17.91
C ILE A 98 9.17 -13.36 16.85
N SER A 99 9.85 -14.46 17.18
CA SER A 99 10.64 -15.23 16.24
C SER A 99 9.78 -15.83 15.12
N ILE A 100 8.61 -16.39 15.45
CA ILE A 100 7.64 -16.87 14.45
C ILE A 100 7.22 -15.71 13.53
N ARG A 101 6.80 -14.59 14.10
CA ARG A 101 6.36 -13.42 13.31
C ARG A 101 7.47 -12.89 12.39
N ARG A 102 8.69 -12.75 12.90
CA ARG A 102 9.85 -12.34 12.10
C ARG A 102 10.11 -13.33 10.96
N ASN A 103 10.02 -14.63 11.21
CA ASN A 103 10.24 -15.63 10.16
C ASN A 103 9.16 -15.56 9.06
N VAL A 104 7.90 -15.32 9.42
CA VAL A 104 6.82 -15.12 8.45
C VAL A 104 7.09 -13.86 7.61
N HIS A 105 7.37 -12.73 8.26
CA HIS A 105 7.69 -11.47 7.56
C HIS A 105 8.90 -11.63 6.63
N GLY A 106 9.99 -12.24 7.11
CA GLY A 106 11.21 -12.43 6.33
C GLY A 106 11.01 -13.24 5.03
N ARG A 107 10.02 -14.16 5.00
CA ARG A 107 9.64 -14.87 3.76
C ARG A 107 9.07 -13.91 2.73
N PHE A 108 8.15 -13.03 3.14
CA PHE A 108 7.57 -12.02 2.25
C PHE A 108 8.60 -10.97 1.86
N ASP A 109 9.42 -10.50 2.80
CA ASP A 109 10.49 -9.53 2.53
C ASP A 109 11.45 -10.06 1.45
N THR A 110 11.80 -11.35 1.52
CA THR A 110 12.64 -11.98 0.48
C THR A 110 11.98 -11.95 -0.90
N LEU A 111 10.67 -12.19 -0.98
CA LEU A 111 9.91 -12.12 -2.23
C LEU A 111 9.83 -10.68 -2.76
N HIS A 112 9.54 -9.71 -1.88
CA HIS A 112 9.49 -8.30 -2.24
C HIS A 112 10.84 -7.79 -2.73
N LEU A 113 11.94 -8.10 -2.02
CA LEU A 113 13.29 -7.71 -2.44
C LEU A 113 13.69 -8.34 -3.78
N LYS A 114 13.26 -9.59 -4.05
CA LYS A 114 13.45 -10.22 -5.36
C LYS A 114 12.68 -9.46 -6.46
N HIS A 115 11.45 -9.03 -6.19
CA HIS A 115 10.66 -8.25 -7.13
C HIS A 115 11.31 -6.88 -7.41
N LEU A 116 11.78 -6.19 -6.37
CA LEU A 116 12.52 -4.93 -6.50
C LEU A 116 13.83 -5.10 -7.29
N TYR A 117 14.52 -6.22 -7.08
CA TYR A 117 15.66 -6.57 -7.91
C TYR A 117 15.28 -6.70 -9.38
N ASN A 118 14.19 -7.40 -9.70
CA ASN A 118 13.71 -7.52 -11.09
C ASN A 118 13.33 -6.15 -11.69
N ILE A 119 12.69 -5.27 -10.91
CA ILE A 119 12.38 -3.89 -11.33
C ILE A 119 13.67 -3.14 -11.68
N SER A 120 14.74 -3.31 -10.88
CA SER A 120 16.03 -2.66 -11.18
C SER A 120 16.70 -3.12 -12.47
N GLN A 121 16.29 -4.27 -13.02
CA GLN A 121 16.78 -4.79 -14.29
C GLN A 121 15.99 -4.27 -15.50
N LEU A 122 14.87 -3.55 -15.29
CA LEU A 122 14.08 -2.98 -16.38
C LEU A 122 14.83 -1.84 -17.05
N HIS A 123 14.69 -1.76 -18.38
CA HIS A 123 15.26 -0.66 -19.16
C HIS A 123 14.61 0.68 -18.74
N GLY A 124 15.44 1.65 -18.39
CA GLY A 124 14.99 2.97 -17.93
C GLY A 124 14.88 3.12 -16.41
N PHE A 125 15.18 2.07 -15.64
CA PHE A 125 15.32 2.21 -14.19
C PHE A 125 16.52 3.12 -13.86
N ASN A 126 16.28 4.11 -13.00
CA ASN A 126 17.26 5.11 -12.55
C ASN A 126 17.30 5.27 -11.02
N GLY A 127 16.60 4.40 -10.28
CA GLY A 127 16.63 4.37 -8.82
C GLY A 127 17.84 3.65 -8.24
N MET A 128 17.88 3.56 -6.91
CA MET A 128 18.90 2.81 -6.17
C MET A 128 18.24 1.75 -5.28
N LEU A 129 18.87 0.58 -5.17
CA LEU A 129 18.44 -0.47 -4.24
C LEU A 129 19.22 -0.44 -2.91
N THR A 130 20.00 0.62 -2.68
CA THR A 130 20.75 0.75 -1.44
C THR A 130 19.83 1.23 -0.31
N PRO A 131 19.86 0.57 0.86
CA PRO A 131 19.16 1.06 2.04
C PRO A 131 19.64 2.46 2.41
N GLY A 132 18.68 3.32 2.73
CA GLY A 132 18.92 4.66 3.25
C GLY A 132 19.01 4.67 4.79
N ILE A 133 18.77 5.84 5.36
CA ILE A 133 18.69 6.06 6.81
C ILE A 133 17.26 6.47 7.13
N SER A 134 16.59 5.77 8.06
CA SER A 134 15.25 6.18 8.50
C SER A 134 15.28 7.57 9.12
N ALA A 135 14.43 8.46 8.61
CA ALA A 135 14.18 9.79 9.17
C ALA A 135 13.29 9.71 10.43
N LEU A 136 12.44 8.68 10.53
CA LEU A 136 11.54 8.45 11.65
C LEU A 136 12.26 7.61 12.71
N LYS A 137 12.42 8.23 13.90
CA LYS A 137 13.10 7.65 15.07
C LYS A 137 12.27 7.85 16.34
N ALA A 138 10.94 7.83 16.23
CA ALA A 138 10.09 7.89 17.41
C ALA A 138 10.23 6.60 18.22
N THR A 139 9.79 6.65 19.48
CA THR A 139 9.74 5.46 20.33
C THR A 139 8.74 4.47 19.75
N GLY A 140 9.22 3.27 19.40
CA GLY A 140 8.41 2.23 18.75
C GLY A 140 8.61 2.11 17.24
N ASP A 141 9.30 3.06 16.60
CA ASP A 141 9.67 2.93 15.19
C ASP A 141 10.79 1.91 14.99
N SER A 142 10.77 1.21 13.86
CA SER A 142 11.74 0.19 13.47
C SER A 142 13.18 0.71 13.40
N GLY A 143 13.35 2.01 13.11
CA GLY A 143 14.66 2.68 13.08
C GLY A 143 15.27 2.99 14.45
N THR A 144 14.54 2.75 15.55
CA THR A 144 14.93 3.10 16.92
C THR A 144 15.37 1.87 17.71
N MET A 145 16.13 2.06 18.80
CA MET A 145 16.39 0.98 19.75
C MET A 145 15.09 0.54 20.45
N PRO A 146 14.76 -0.76 20.46
CA PRO A 146 13.62 -1.24 21.21
C PRO A 146 13.88 -1.14 22.72
N SER A 147 12.84 -0.76 23.46
CA SER A 147 12.78 -0.83 24.92
C SER A 147 11.61 -1.72 25.29
N VAL A 148 11.81 -3.04 25.22
CA VAL A 148 10.73 -4.00 25.47
C VAL A 148 10.47 -4.11 26.96
N THR A 149 9.25 -3.78 27.38
CA THR A 149 8.78 -3.96 28.76
C THR A 149 7.69 -5.02 28.78
N VAL A 150 7.91 -6.11 29.52
CA VAL A 150 6.87 -7.13 29.73
C VAL A 150 5.96 -6.64 30.86
N PRO A 151 4.64 -6.48 30.63
CA PRO A 151 3.71 -6.12 31.70
C PRO A 151 3.80 -7.14 32.83
N MET A 152 3.79 -6.66 34.07
CA MET A 152 3.97 -7.49 35.27
C MET A 152 2.94 -8.63 35.38
N GLN A 153 1.79 -8.51 34.71
CA GLN A 153 0.72 -9.51 34.63
C GLN A 153 1.06 -10.72 33.76
N LEU A 154 2.04 -10.60 32.85
CA LEU A 154 2.54 -11.67 31.98
C LEU A 154 3.87 -12.26 32.46
N ALA A 155 4.45 -11.71 33.52
CA ALA A 155 5.69 -12.25 34.11
C ALA A 155 5.39 -13.62 34.73
N SER A 156 5.94 -14.67 34.13
CA SER A 156 5.89 -16.01 34.73
C SER A 156 6.72 -16.02 36.02
N PRO A 157 6.28 -16.70 37.11
CA PRO A 157 7.15 -16.92 38.27
C PRO A 157 8.39 -17.72 37.83
N PRO A 158 9.57 -17.48 38.45
CA PRO A 158 10.80 -18.18 38.07
C PRO A 158 10.60 -19.69 38.25
N LEU A 159 10.87 -20.45 37.19
CA LEU A 159 10.83 -21.92 37.25
C LEU A 159 11.85 -22.42 38.30
N PRO A 160 11.48 -23.35 39.19
CA PRO A 160 12.43 -24.03 40.05
C PRO A 160 13.46 -24.78 39.18
N GLN A 161 14.74 -24.66 39.52
CA GLN A 161 15.82 -25.37 38.82
C GLN A 161 15.59 -26.89 38.83
N PRO A 162 15.87 -27.60 37.72
CA PRO A 162 15.64 -29.03 37.64
C PRO A 162 16.66 -29.77 38.51
N SER A 163 16.17 -30.37 39.59
CA SER A 163 16.92 -31.34 40.38
C SER A 163 16.69 -32.73 39.78
N ASN A 164 17.67 -33.20 39.02
CA ASN A 164 17.96 -34.59 38.64
C ASN A 164 16.93 -35.36 37.78
N LEU A 165 17.49 -36.06 36.79
CA LEU A 165 16.87 -36.88 35.76
C LEU A 165 16.05 -38.07 36.31
N ASP A 166 14.96 -38.39 35.62
CA ASP A 166 14.60 -39.78 35.31
C ASP A 166 13.99 -39.86 33.89
N PRO A 167 14.51 -40.71 32.97
CA PRO A 167 14.09 -40.73 31.58
C PRO A 167 13.11 -41.88 31.30
N GLN A 168 11.80 -41.63 31.39
CA GLN A 168 10.84 -42.51 30.72
C GLN A 168 9.46 -41.85 30.49
N ALA A 169 9.25 -41.30 29.30
CA ALA A 169 7.94 -41.22 28.67
C ALA A 169 8.12 -40.90 27.18
N THR A 170 8.20 -41.96 26.38
CA THR A 170 7.88 -41.91 24.96
C THR A 170 6.40 -41.59 24.81
N ASN A 171 6.04 -40.52 24.10
CA ASN A 171 4.74 -40.36 23.45
C ASN A 171 5.04 -39.61 22.15
N THR A 172 5.27 -40.38 21.07
CA THR A 172 4.31 -40.65 20.00
C THR A 172 3.95 -39.39 19.24
N VAL A 173 4.58 -39.31 18.06
CA VAL A 173 4.24 -38.48 16.91
C VAL A 173 2.74 -38.61 16.65
N ASP A 174 2.04 -37.48 16.60
CA ASP A 174 0.76 -37.39 15.89
C ASP A 174 1.01 -36.51 14.68
N GLU A 175 1.06 -37.17 13.52
CA GLU A 175 0.96 -36.57 12.20
C GLU A 175 -0.39 -35.85 12.09
N LEU A 176 -0.38 -34.62 11.59
CA LEU A 176 -1.53 -34.08 10.88
C LEU A 176 -1.05 -33.61 9.51
N GLU A 177 -1.48 -34.39 8.53
CA GLU A 177 -1.35 -34.20 7.09
C GLU A 177 -2.25 -33.04 6.59
N GLU A 178 -1.84 -32.53 5.43
CA GLU A 178 -2.60 -31.80 4.40
C GLU A 178 -3.12 -30.37 4.68
N GLU A 179 -2.45 -29.41 4.03
CA GLU A 179 -3.14 -28.29 3.37
C GLU A 179 -2.45 -28.03 2.03
N GLU A 180 -2.71 -28.93 1.08
CA GLU A 180 -2.46 -28.73 -0.34
C GLU A 180 -3.50 -27.71 -0.87
N ASP A 181 -3.14 -26.98 -1.93
CA ASP A 181 -4.03 -26.22 -2.83
C ASP A 181 -4.19 -24.69 -2.70
N ILE A 182 -3.18 -23.96 -2.19
CA ILE A 182 -3.11 -22.48 -2.34
C ILE A 182 -2.36 -22.06 -3.62
N GLU A 183 -1.52 -22.95 -4.17
CA GLU A 183 -0.65 -22.62 -5.31
C GLU A 183 -1.42 -22.53 -6.64
N GLU A 184 -2.50 -23.31 -6.83
CA GLU A 184 -3.29 -23.28 -8.08
C GLU A 184 -4.06 -21.97 -8.25
N ASN A 185 -4.48 -21.34 -7.15
CA ASN A 185 -5.29 -20.12 -7.19
C ASN A 185 -4.46 -18.87 -7.57
N VAL A 186 -3.17 -18.81 -7.17
CA VAL A 186 -2.28 -17.69 -7.53
C VAL A 186 -1.90 -17.75 -9.01
N VAL A 187 -1.68 -18.96 -9.56
CA VAL A 187 -1.38 -19.14 -10.99
C VAL A 187 -2.61 -18.78 -11.84
N ARG A 188 -3.82 -19.16 -11.43
CA ARG A 188 -5.06 -18.87 -12.16
C ARG A 188 -5.38 -17.37 -12.21
N VAL A 189 -5.15 -16.64 -11.12
CA VAL A 189 -5.32 -15.17 -11.10
C VAL A 189 -4.25 -14.46 -11.94
N GLY A 190 -3.02 -14.99 -11.96
CA GLY A 190 -1.92 -14.48 -12.80
C GLY A 190 -2.19 -14.65 -14.30
N CYS A 191 -2.68 -15.82 -14.72
CA CYS A 191 -2.98 -16.09 -16.13
C CYS A 191 -4.17 -15.26 -16.65
N ALA A 192 -5.23 -15.09 -15.86
CA ALA A 192 -6.39 -14.29 -16.27
C ALA A 192 -6.05 -12.81 -16.53
N LEU A 193 -5.06 -12.25 -15.84
CA LEU A 193 -4.58 -10.88 -16.08
C LEU A 193 -3.74 -10.77 -17.36
N GLN A 194 -3.02 -11.83 -17.73
CA GLN A 194 -2.18 -11.86 -18.92
C GLN A 194 -3.01 -11.94 -20.21
N ASP A 195 -4.14 -12.65 -20.17
CA ASP A 195 -5.10 -12.74 -21.29
C ASP A 195 -5.79 -11.40 -21.59
N VAL A 196 -6.07 -10.59 -20.57
CA VAL A 196 -6.67 -9.25 -20.73
C VAL A 196 -5.67 -8.28 -21.38
N VAL A 197 -4.38 -8.38 -21.04
CA VAL A 197 -3.33 -7.53 -21.64
C VAL A 197 -3.10 -7.90 -23.10
N HIS A 198 -3.12 -9.18 -23.46
CA HIS A 198 -2.98 -9.59 -24.86
C HIS A 198 -4.20 -9.18 -25.72
N LEU A 199 -5.42 -9.23 -25.19
CA LEU A 199 -6.60 -8.75 -25.92
C LEU A 199 -6.53 -7.25 -26.26
N THR A 200 -5.88 -6.43 -25.42
CA THR A 200 -5.74 -4.99 -25.66
C THR A 200 -4.64 -4.65 -26.67
N MET A 201 -3.66 -5.53 -26.89
CA MET A 201 -2.59 -5.31 -27.86
C MET A 201 -2.96 -5.74 -29.29
N ASP A 202 -3.90 -6.68 -29.44
CA ASP A 202 -4.34 -7.13 -30.76
C ASP A 202 -5.35 -6.18 -31.44
N ILE A 203 -5.98 -5.28 -30.67
CA ILE A 203 -6.93 -4.29 -31.21
C ILE A 203 -6.20 -3.17 -31.98
N GLU A 204 -4.91 -2.92 -31.71
CA GLU A 204 -4.15 -1.86 -32.39
C GLU A 204 -3.55 -2.27 -33.75
N HIS A 205 -3.62 -3.56 -34.12
CA HIS A 205 -2.99 -4.06 -35.35
C HIS A 205 -3.94 -4.40 -36.52
N THR A 206 -5.26 -4.17 -36.40
CA THR A 206 -6.22 -4.55 -37.46
C THR A 206 -6.98 -3.41 -38.15
N SER A 207 -6.70 -2.13 -37.83
CA SER A 207 -7.42 -1.00 -38.46
C SER A 207 -6.57 -0.18 -39.43
N GLY A 208 -5.77 -0.86 -40.25
CA GLY A 208 -4.92 -0.21 -41.24
C GLY A 208 -4.76 -1.01 -42.53
N GLU A 209 -5.85 -1.38 -43.19
CA GLU A 209 -5.87 -1.75 -44.62
C GLU A 209 -7.32 -1.71 -45.16
N GLU A 210 -7.74 -0.54 -45.65
CA GLU A 210 -8.38 -0.26 -46.96
C GLU A 210 -8.81 1.21 -47.08
#